data_AF-A0A497PP78-F1
#
_entry.id   AF-A0A497PP78-F1
#
_cell.length_a   1.000
_cell.length_b   1.000
_cell.length_c   1.000
_cell.angle_alpha   90.00
_cell.angle_beta   90.00
_cell.angle_gamma   90.00
#
_symmetry.space_group_name_H-M   'P 1'
#
loop_
_entity.id
_entity.type
_entity.pdbx_description
1 polymer ?
#
loop_
_entity_poly.entity_id
_entity_poly.type
_entity_poly.pdbx_seq_one_letter_code
_entity_poly.pdbx_strand_id
1 'polypeptide(L)'
;FLSNPFSEYYPGQIEEINWATIDRIDIFVPVFQAKILPSQTMVRKFSEFGRKEKPLEQVITWDDYLKAREKIRKVEVPSRINVWLSLFAHSLSSCKLVKDKFSMDPAKLRKLCSGCNENNHLCAKVSLSKPRYLRATIILAKGLAWLDGRDYVQFQDIYKASKYTLPHRIVWLEDEKTYHESFEEVNELIQSFNEEMLVWKNRGLFNSLGKVIKSSQKEPPYFEEELLASLAADVSEIHVLKSFVQEIHDIARTRVKDYYLREGKEKKFRSIQQIKNFLSSSGLSTFDVDDLVFKIALPTSLGIIFTKSSDNVNKLIDAIADLHRHRKKTIDPKLALSRRFEEKVIFESDLLKIRENERKRKIEIVCANKEIAEELREGLK
;
A
#
# COMPACT_ATOMS: atom_id res chain seq x y z
N PHE A 1 11.27 3.94 30.93
CA PHE A 1 10.62 2.83 31.65
C PHE A 1 9.18 3.23 31.93
N LEU A 2 8.23 2.76 31.12
CA LEU A 2 6.80 2.78 31.44
C LEU A 2 6.44 1.30 31.63
N SER A 3 6.61 0.78 32.84
CA SER A 3 6.50 -0.65 33.13
C SER A 3 5.08 -1.14 33.38
N ASN A 4 4.07 -0.27 33.25
CA ASN A 4 2.69 -0.69 33.05
C ASN A 4 1.91 0.51 32.49
N PRO A 5 1.32 0.46 31.29
CA PRO A 5 0.24 1.40 30.98
C PRO A 5 -0.86 1.20 32.03
N PHE A 6 -1.48 2.30 32.46
CA PHE A 6 -2.74 2.24 33.20
C PHE A 6 -3.69 1.34 32.41
N SER A 7 -3.91 0.14 32.94
CA SER A 7 -4.67 -0.93 32.31
C SER A 7 -5.69 -1.42 33.34
N GLU A 8 -6.66 -2.20 32.86
CA GLU A 8 -7.86 -2.76 33.52
C GLU A 8 -7.64 -3.35 34.93
N TYR A 9 -6.39 -3.51 35.37
CA TYR A 9 -5.98 -4.06 36.66
C TYR A 9 -5.99 -3.07 37.84
N TYR A 10 -6.31 -1.78 37.62
CA TYR A 10 -6.48 -0.78 38.70
C TYR A 10 -7.96 -0.42 38.90
N PRO A 11 -8.69 -1.10 39.80
CA PRO A 11 -10.08 -0.76 40.10
C PRO A 11 -10.16 0.60 40.82
N GLY A 12 -10.99 1.52 40.29
CA GLY A 12 -11.29 2.81 40.91
C GLY A 12 -10.84 4.05 40.10
N GLN A 13 -10.04 3.86 39.06
CA GLN A 13 -9.75 4.90 38.08
C GLN A 13 -10.61 4.63 36.84
N ILE A 14 -11.68 5.41 36.67
CA ILE A 14 -12.33 5.58 35.36
C ILE A 14 -11.28 6.27 34.49
N GLU A 15 -10.37 5.51 33.90
CA GLU A 15 -9.34 6.04 33.02
C GLU A 15 -9.62 5.54 31.61
N GLU A 16 -10.03 6.47 30.76
CA GLU A 16 -10.07 6.28 29.31
C GLU A 16 -8.81 5.53 28.89
N ILE A 17 -8.98 4.30 28.40
CA ILE A 17 -7.88 3.50 27.87
C ILE A 17 -7.16 4.36 26.83
N ASN A 18 -5.92 4.73 27.11
CA ASN A 18 -5.12 5.50 26.18
C ASN A 18 -4.64 4.57 25.05
N TRP A 19 -5.53 4.34 24.09
CA TRP A 19 -5.31 3.52 22.89
C TRP A 19 -4.03 3.89 22.15
N ALA A 20 -3.68 5.19 22.12
CA ALA A 20 -2.47 5.65 21.47
C ALA A 20 -1.19 5.17 22.17
N THR A 21 -1.22 5.06 23.51
CA THR A 21 -0.11 4.51 24.31
C THR A 21 -0.04 3.00 24.20
N ILE A 22 -1.18 2.31 24.30
CA ILE A 22 -1.24 0.85 24.22
C ILE A 22 -0.79 0.36 22.84
N ASP A 23 -1.18 1.02 21.77
CA ASP A 23 -0.77 0.66 20.41
C ASP A 23 0.76 0.78 20.18
N ARG A 24 1.48 1.57 21.01
CA ARG A 24 2.95 1.66 20.97
C ARG A 24 3.67 0.46 21.58
N ILE A 25 2.97 -0.39 22.32
CA ILE A 25 3.54 -1.60 22.92
C ILE A 25 3.52 -2.70 21.85
N ASP A 26 4.68 -3.22 21.45
CA ASP A 26 4.74 -4.21 20.37
C ASP A 26 4.02 -5.52 20.71
N ILE A 27 4.17 -5.99 21.96
CA ILE A 27 3.76 -7.32 22.42
C ILE A 27 2.97 -7.21 23.72
N PHE A 28 1.83 -7.88 23.78
CA PHE A 28 1.08 -8.15 24.99
C PHE A 28 1.31 -9.60 25.43
N VAL A 29 1.69 -9.81 26.69
CA VAL A 29 1.90 -11.13 27.27
C VAL A 29 1.05 -11.23 28.54
N PRO A 30 -0.02 -12.06 28.54
CA PRO A 30 -0.78 -12.27 29.76
C PRO A 30 0.09 -13.00 30.77
N VAL A 31 0.12 -12.47 32.00
CA VAL A 31 0.85 -13.07 33.12
C VAL A 31 -0.14 -13.84 33.98
N PHE A 32 0.09 -15.14 34.08
CA PHE A 32 -0.77 -16.04 34.84
C PHE A 32 -0.20 -16.32 36.22
N GLN A 33 -1.08 -16.57 37.19
CA GLN A 33 -0.64 -17.08 38.49
C GLN A 33 0.02 -18.45 38.32
N ALA A 34 1.20 -18.58 38.90
CA ALA A 34 1.93 -19.83 38.87
C ALA A 34 1.16 -20.91 39.65
N LYS A 35 1.14 -22.15 39.12
CA LYS A 35 0.56 -23.31 39.80
C LYS A 35 1.26 -23.55 41.14
N ILE A 36 0.59 -24.30 42.04
CA ILE A 36 1.05 -24.51 43.42
C ILE A 36 2.49 -25.04 43.51
N LEU A 37 2.92 -25.95 42.64
CA LEU A 37 4.26 -26.55 42.69
C LEU A 37 5.37 -25.54 42.35
N PRO A 38 5.32 -24.81 41.20
CA PRO A 38 6.22 -23.68 40.97
C PRO A 38 6.20 -22.64 42.09
N SER A 39 5.02 -22.33 42.64
CA SER A 39 4.88 -21.37 43.75
C SER A 39 5.56 -21.86 45.02
N GLN A 40 5.42 -23.14 45.41
CA GLN A 40 6.13 -23.72 46.54
C GLN A 40 7.65 -23.73 46.31
N THR A 41 8.08 -24.04 45.08
CA THR A 41 9.51 -23.98 44.71
C THR A 41 10.05 -22.57 44.84
N MET A 42 9.28 -21.58 44.39
CA MET A 42 9.59 -20.16 44.53
C MET A 42 9.72 -19.79 46.02
N VAL A 43 8.74 -20.15 46.86
CA VAL A 43 8.76 -19.88 48.31
C VAL A 43 9.98 -20.52 48.99
N ARG A 44 10.31 -21.78 48.67
CA ARG A 44 11.50 -22.45 49.21
C ARG A 44 12.78 -21.72 48.82
N LYS A 45 12.93 -21.37 47.53
CA LYS A 45 14.08 -20.58 47.06
C LYS A 45 14.18 -19.23 47.76
N PHE A 46 13.06 -18.51 47.93
CA PHE A 46 13.05 -17.24 48.66
C PHE A 46 13.36 -17.42 50.16
N SER A 47 12.97 -18.54 50.77
CA SER A 47 13.32 -18.84 52.17
C SER A 47 14.80 -19.17 52.34
N GLU A 48 15.42 -19.84 51.37
CA GLU A 48 16.83 -20.23 51.40
C GLU A 48 17.77 -19.08 51.03
N PHE A 49 17.44 -18.32 49.98
CA PHE A 49 18.33 -17.31 49.38
C PHE A 49 17.87 -15.87 49.63
N GLY A 50 16.69 -15.66 50.25
CA GLY A 50 16.09 -14.35 50.38
C GLY A 50 15.75 -13.74 49.01
N ARG A 51 15.82 -12.41 48.88
CA ARG A 51 15.70 -11.69 47.60
C ARG A 51 17.00 -11.67 46.78
N LYS A 52 18.07 -12.29 47.27
CA LYS A 52 19.37 -12.27 46.58
C LYS A 52 19.37 -13.40 45.56
N GLU A 53 19.40 -13.03 44.29
CA GLU A 53 19.57 -14.00 43.22
C GLU A 53 20.98 -14.60 43.29
N LYS A 54 21.08 -15.90 43.02
CA LYS A 54 22.38 -16.56 42.83
C LYS A 54 23.08 -15.86 41.65
N PRO A 55 24.34 -15.43 41.76
CA PRO A 55 25.07 -14.87 40.63
C PRO A 55 25.05 -15.88 39.48
N LEU A 56 24.47 -15.48 38.35
CA LEU A 56 24.44 -16.26 37.12
C LEU A 56 25.64 -15.87 36.27
N GLU A 57 26.22 -16.86 35.58
CA GLU A 57 27.26 -16.59 34.59
C GLU A 57 26.66 -15.82 33.40
N GLN A 58 27.37 -14.81 32.93
CA GLN A 58 26.93 -14.03 31.78
C GLN A 58 27.06 -14.87 30.50
N VAL A 59 25.91 -15.29 29.95
CA VAL A 59 25.86 -16.11 28.73
C VAL A 59 25.96 -15.26 27.46
N ILE A 60 25.58 -13.98 27.51
CA ILE A 60 25.56 -13.09 26.35
C ILE A 60 26.13 -11.70 26.71
N THR A 61 27.00 -11.17 25.85
CA THR A 61 27.50 -9.79 25.98
C THR A 61 26.61 -8.80 25.24
N TRP A 62 26.82 -7.49 25.49
CA TRP A 62 26.11 -6.45 24.74
C TRP A 62 26.43 -6.49 23.23
N ASP A 63 27.67 -6.82 22.87
CA ASP A 63 28.09 -6.95 21.47
C ASP A 63 27.41 -8.16 20.79
N ASP A 64 27.28 -9.29 21.51
CA ASP A 64 26.54 -10.44 21.02
C ASP A 64 25.06 -10.12 20.77
N TYR A 65 24.44 -9.32 21.65
CA TYR A 65 23.08 -8.83 21.46
C TYR A 65 22.95 -7.97 20.20
N LEU A 66 23.88 -7.03 19.96
CA LEU A 66 23.86 -6.20 18.75
C LEU A 66 24.05 -7.03 17.48
N LYS A 67 24.98 -8.01 17.51
CA LYS A 67 25.18 -8.98 16.42
C LYS A 67 23.93 -9.81 16.18
N ALA A 68 23.25 -10.27 17.22
CA ALA A 68 22.00 -11.01 17.11
C ALA A 68 20.90 -10.16 16.46
N ARG A 69 20.78 -8.88 16.85
CA ARG A 69 19.82 -7.94 16.26
C ARG A 69 20.05 -7.74 14.76
N GLU A 70 21.30 -7.62 14.32
CA GLU A 70 21.64 -7.53 12.89
C GLU A 70 21.34 -8.83 12.14
N LYS A 71 21.58 -10.00 12.75
CA LYS A 71 21.20 -11.29 12.16
C LYS A 71 19.68 -11.41 12.00
N ILE A 72 18.91 -11.07 13.03
CA ILE A 72 17.44 -11.09 13.00
C ILE A 72 16.90 -10.16 11.90
N ARG A 73 17.49 -8.97 11.71
CA ARG A 73 17.08 -8.03 10.64
C ARG A 73 17.19 -8.65 9.25
N LYS A 74 18.22 -9.47 9.01
CA LYS A 74 18.51 -10.11 7.72
C LYS A 74 17.63 -11.31 7.41
N VAL A 75 16.88 -11.86 8.38
CA VAL A 75 15.92 -12.94 8.15
C VAL A 75 14.93 -12.51 7.07
N GLU A 76 14.77 -13.34 6.03
CA GLU A 76 13.91 -13.08 4.89
C GLU A 76 12.44 -13.25 5.27
N VAL A 77 11.59 -12.35 4.78
CA VAL A 77 10.13 -12.53 4.84
C VAL A 77 9.62 -12.77 3.42
N PRO A 78 9.23 -14.02 3.09
CA PRO A 78 8.72 -14.34 1.76
C PRO A 78 7.52 -13.46 1.37
N SER A 79 7.41 -13.07 0.10
CA SER A 79 6.31 -12.19 -0.37
C SER A 79 4.92 -12.72 -0.03
N ARG A 80 4.70 -14.05 -0.10
CA ARG A 80 3.44 -14.69 0.28
C ARG A 80 3.06 -14.46 1.74
N ILE A 81 4.04 -14.37 2.64
CA ILE A 81 3.83 -14.10 4.06
C ILE A 81 3.43 -12.64 4.26
N ASN A 82 4.11 -11.71 3.58
CA ASN A 82 3.74 -10.29 3.60
C ASN A 82 2.32 -10.08 3.08
N VAL A 83 1.97 -10.70 1.95
CA VAL A 83 0.62 -10.60 1.37
C VAL A 83 -0.43 -11.16 2.33
N TRP A 84 -0.19 -12.35 2.90
CA TRP A 84 -1.12 -12.95 3.87
C TRP A 84 -1.31 -12.03 5.09
N LEU A 85 -0.23 -11.53 5.69
CA LEU A 85 -0.30 -10.70 6.90
C LEU A 85 -0.99 -9.35 6.61
N SER A 86 -0.66 -8.73 5.48
CA SER A 86 -1.31 -7.49 5.04
C SER A 86 -2.79 -7.69 4.74
N LEU A 87 -3.17 -8.78 4.08
CA LEU A 87 -4.57 -9.07 3.79
C LEU A 87 -5.34 -9.43 5.07
N PHE A 88 -4.73 -10.19 6.00
CA PHE A 88 -5.32 -10.48 7.29
C PHE A 88 -5.60 -9.18 8.06
N ALA A 89 -4.60 -8.31 8.21
CA ALA A 89 -4.79 -7.00 8.83
C ALA A 89 -5.83 -6.14 8.09
N HIS A 90 -5.87 -6.23 6.75
CA HIS A 90 -6.86 -5.52 5.94
C HIS A 90 -8.28 -6.02 6.22
N SER A 91 -8.49 -7.34 6.29
CA SER A 91 -9.79 -7.94 6.57
C SER A 91 -10.37 -7.48 7.92
N LEU A 92 -9.53 -7.25 8.92
CA LEU A 92 -9.95 -6.76 10.25
C LEU A 92 -10.25 -5.24 10.27
N SER A 93 -9.77 -4.47 9.30
CA SER A 93 -9.78 -2.99 9.35
C SER A 93 -10.54 -2.33 8.20
N SER A 94 -10.80 -3.04 7.11
CA SER A 94 -11.59 -2.53 5.98
C SER A 94 -13.08 -2.49 6.31
N CYS A 95 -13.81 -1.56 5.71
CA CYS A 95 -15.27 -1.53 5.74
C CYS A 95 -15.81 -1.05 4.40
N LYS A 96 -16.87 -1.69 3.91
CA LYS A 96 -17.57 -1.30 2.68
C LYS A 96 -18.29 0.04 2.79
N LEU A 97 -18.74 0.38 4.00
CA LEU A 97 -19.61 1.52 4.26
C LEU A 97 -18.86 2.77 4.74
N VAL A 98 -17.63 2.62 5.25
CA VAL A 98 -16.81 3.73 5.75
C VAL A 98 -15.35 3.59 5.33
N LYS A 99 -14.69 4.73 5.05
CA LYS A 99 -13.28 4.75 4.64
C LYS A 99 -12.33 4.49 5.81
N ASP A 100 -12.62 5.08 6.97
CA ASP A 100 -11.84 4.91 8.19
C ASP A 100 -12.73 4.24 9.25
N LYS A 101 -12.54 2.94 9.39
CA LYS A 101 -13.28 2.11 10.35
C LYS A 101 -12.74 2.27 11.77
N PHE A 102 -11.43 2.45 11.95
CA PHE A 102 -10.82 2.44 13.29
C PHE A 102 -11.17 3.69 14.09
N SER A 103 -11.35 4.83 13.42
CA SER A 103 -11.77 6.09 14.07
C SER A 103 -13.27 6.19 14.35
N MET A 104 -14.07 5.16 14.03
CA MET A 104 -15.51 5.16 14.19
C MET A 104 -15.93 4.52 15.52
N ASP A 105 -16.98 5.08 16.12
CA ASP A 105 -17.60 4.51 17.32
C ASP A 105 -18.08 3.06 17.08
N PRO A 106 -17.74 2.10 17.98
CA PRO A 106 -18.15 0.70 17.83
C PRO A 106 -19.66 0.48 17.73
N ALA A 107 -20.48 1.25 18.46
CA ALA A 107 -21.94 1.10 18.39
C ALA A 107 -22.49 1.55 17.03
N LYS A 108 -21.92 2.61 16.45
CA LYS A 108 -22.24 3.02 15.08
C LYS A 108 -21.81 1.98 14.05
N LEU A 109 -20.64 1.35 14.23
CA LEU A 109 -20.19 0.26 13.37
C LEU A 109 -21.13 -0.94 13.43
N ARG A 110 -21.55 -1.37 14.63
CA ARG A 110 -22.55 -2.46 14.80
C ARG A 110 -23.82 -2.21 13.98
N LYS A 111 -24.36 -0.99 14.04
CA LYS A 111 -25.56 -0.60 13.28
C LYS A 111 -25.34 -0.62 11.76
N LEU A 112 -24.14 -0.29 11.30
CA LEU A 112 -23.80 -0.37 9.87
C LEU A 112 -23.62 -1.83 9.43
N CYS A 113 -22.99 -2.66 10.27
CA CYS A 113 -22.79 -4.07 10.02
C CYS A 113 -24.11 -4.85 9.96
N SER A 114 -25.12 -4.53 10.78
CA SER A 114 -26.40 -5.25 10.75
C SER A 114 -27.16 -5.12 9.42
N GLY A 115 -26.96 -4.03 8.68
CA GLY A 115 -27.51 -3.84 7.33
C GLY A 115 -26.56 -4.22 6.20
N CYS A 116 -25.37 -4.74 6.50
CA CYS A 116 -24.36 -5.07 5.51
C CYS A 116 -24.51 -6.52 5.03
N ASN A 117 -24.36 -6.74 3.73
CA ASN A 117 -24.38 -8.07 3.12
C ASN A 117 -23.11 -8.91 3.42
N GLU A 118 -22.15 -8.33 4.15
CA GLU A 118 -20.86 -8.93 4.51
C GLU A 118 -20.68 -9.03 6.04
N ASN A 119 -21.79 -9.03 6.78
CA ASN A 119 -21.81 -9.05 8.25
C ASN A 119 -21.23 -10.32 8.90
N ASN A 120 -20.96 -11.38 8.13
CA ASN A 120 -20.34 -12.60 8.62
C ASN A 120 -18.81 -12.62 8.49
N HIS A 121 -18.21 -11.64 7.80
CA HIS A 121 -16.76 -11.56 7.63
C HIS A 121 -16.06 -11.01 8.87
N LEU A 122 -14.75 -11.22 8.96
CA LEU A 122 -13.90 -10.70 10.04
C LEU A 122 -14.02 -9.18 10.26
N CYS A 123 -14.36 -8.43 9.22
CA CYS A 123 -14.57 -6.99 9.32
C CYS A 123 -15.79 -6.61 10.17
N ALA A 124 -16.73 -7.51 10.43
CA ALA A 124 -17.86 -7.29 11.31
C ALA A 124 -17.56 -7.64 12.77
N LYS A 125 -16.53 -8.46 13.03
CA LYS A 125 -16.18 -8.96 14.37
C LYS A 125 -15.32 -7.99 15.16
N VAL A 126 -14.30 -7.40 14.52
CA VAL A 126 -13.31 -6.54 15.19
C VAL A 126 -12.94 -5.33 14.34
N SER A 127 -12.36 -4.30 14.94
CA SER A 127 -11.70 -3.17 14.27
C SER A 127 -10.22 -3.13 14.67
N LEU A 128 -9.31 -2.83 13.73
CA LEU A 128 -7.86 -2.90 13.93
C LEU A 128 -7.12 -1.65 13.42
N SER A 129 -6.15 -1.19 14.20
CA SER A 129 -5.08 -0.27 13.74
C SER A 129 -3.95 -1.05 13.04
N LYS A 130 -3.90 -0.98 11.70
CA LYS A 130 -3.01 -1.84 10.88
C LYS A 130 -1.49 -1.61 11.07
N PRO A 131 -0.94 -0.38 10.99
CA PRO A 131 0.49 -0.20 10.72
C PRO A 131 1.42 -0.77 11.81
N ARG A 132 1.06 -0.57 13.09
CA ARG A 132 1.87 -1.05 14.21
C ARG A 132 1.73 -2.55 14.42
N TYR A 133 0.54 -3.11 14.22
CA TYR A 133 0.34 -4.56 14.20
C TYR A 133 1.22 -5.25 13.16
N LEU A 134 1.21 -4.78 11.91
CA LEU A 134 2.02 -5.35 10.82
C LEU A 134 3.51 -5.33 11.17
N ARG A 135 4.00 -4.18 11.64
CA ARG A 135 5.41 -4.00 12.02
C ARG A 135 5.82 -4.91 13.18
N ALA A 136 5.07 -4.89 14.28
CA ALA A 136 5.38 -5.68 15.47
C ALA A 136 5.38 -7.18 15.16
N THR A 137 4.41 -7.64 14.37
CA THR A 137 4.27 -9.05 13.97
C THR A 137 5.46 -9.51 13.14
N ILE A 138 5.91 -8.73 12.15
CA ILE A 138 7.09 -9.08 11.34
C ILE A 138 8.37 -9.11 12.19
N ILE A 139 8.56 -8.15 13.09
CA ILE A 139 9.75 -8.12 13.95
C ILE A 139 9.80 -9.36 14.85
N LEU A 140 8.68 -9.70 15.50
CA LEU A 140 8.59 -10.87 16.36
C LEU A 140 8.74 -12.18 15.55
N ALA A 141 8.10 -12.28 14.39
CA ALA A 141 8.19 -13.46 13.53
C ALA A 141 9.62 -13.71 13.03
N LYS A 142 10.38 -12.65 12.68
CA LYS A 142 11.81 -12.77 12.36
C LYS A 142 12.63 -13.26 13.56
N GLY A 143 12.33 -12.76 14.76
CA GLY A 143 12.96 -13.21 16.00
C GLY A 143 12.70 -14.68 16.28
N LEU A 144 11.45 -15.14 16.12
CA LEU A 144 11.05 -16.54 16.27
C LEU A 144 11.77 -17.44 15.27
N ALA A 145 11.78 -17.07 13.98
CA ALA A 145 12.48 -17.82 12.95
C ALA A 145 13.98 -17.96 13.24
N TRP A 146 14.62 -16.86 13.69
CA TRP A 146 16.03 -16.87 14.05
C TRP A 146 16.33 -17.74 15.27
N LEU A 147 15.47 -17.71 16.31
CA LEU A 147 15.58 -18.58 17.49
C LEU A 147 15.47 -20.07 17.13
N ASP A 148 14.69 -20.39 16.10
CA ASP A 148 14.57 -21.74 15.54
C ASP A 148 15.72 -22.10 14.56
N GLY A 149 16.72 -21.22 14.41
CA GLY A 149 17.86 -21.45 13.51
C GLY A 149 17.56 -21.29 12.01
N ARG A 150 16.43 -20.67 11.66
CA ARG A 150 16.02 -20.43 10.26
C ARG A 150 16.39 -19.02 9.80
N ASP A 151 16.65 -18.88 8.51
CA ASP A 151 16.94 -17.62 7.82
C ASP A 151 15.73 -17.02 7.08
N TYR A 152 14.57 -17.69 7.12
CA TYR A 152 13.31 -17.21 6.56
C TYR A 152 12.12 -17.44 7.49
N VAL A 153 11.14 -16.54 7.40
CA VAL A 153 9.87 -16.59 8.14
C VAL A 153 8.88 -17.56 7.49
N GLN A 154 8.20 -18.36 8.32
CA GLN A 154 7.11 -19.27 7.95
C GLN A 154 5.75 -18.78 8.48
N PHE A 155 4.66 -19.41 8.04
CA PHE A 155 3.31 -19.05 8.49
C PHE A 155 3.13 -19.28 10.01
N GLN A 156 3.71 -20.34 10.56
CA GLN A 156 3.63 -20.62 11.99
C GLN A 156 4.22 -19.49 12.85
N ASP A 157 5.30 -18.85 12.38
CA ASP A 157 5.91 -17.70 13.07
C ASP A 157 4.95 -16.52 13.13
N ILE A 158 4.23 -16.27 12.04
CA ILE A 158 3.25 -15.18 11.95
C ILE A 158 2.05 -15.46 12.83
N TYR A 159 1.56 -16.70 12.86
CA TYR A 159 0.43 -17.09 13.70
C TYR A 159 0.80 -16.95 15.17
N LYS A 160 1.97 -17.47 15.55
CA LYS A 160 2.51 -17.35 16.91
C LYS A 160 2.76 -15.88 17.28
N ALA A 161 3.36 -15.09 16.39
CA ALA A 161 3.60 -13.67 16.64
C ALA A 161 2.30 -12.88 16.80
N SER A 162 1.31 -13.13 15.93
CA SER A 162 0.00 -12.47 15.96
C SER A 162 -0.73 -12.68 17.27
N LYS A 163 -0.59 -13.87 17.89
CA LYS A 163 -1.15 -14.15 19.21
C LYS A 163 -0.73 -13.12 20.27
N TYR A 164 0.49 -12.60 20.18
CA TYR A 164 1.00 -11.62 21.15
C TYR A 164 0.94 -10.17 20.66
N THR A 165 0.86 -9.93 19.36
CA THR A 165 0.89 -8.56 18.80
C THR A 165 -0.50 -8.00 18.48
N LEU A 166 -1.52 -8.84 18.37
CA LEU A 166 -2.87 -8.42 17.99
C LEU A 166 -3.83 -8.07 19.16
N PRO A 167 -3.85 -8.78 20.31
CA PRO A 167 -4.94 -8.69 21.29
C PRO A 167 -5.28 -7.28 21.77
N HIS A 168 -4.25 -6.47 22.05
CA HIS A 168 -4.40 -5.11 22.57
C HIS A 168 -4.60 -4.04 21.48
N ARG A 169 -4.66 -4.44 20.21
CA ARG A 169 -4.83 -3.57 19.04
C ARG A 169 -6.19 -3.72 18.35
N ILE A 170 -6.98 -4.70 18.79
CA ILE A 170 -8.32 -4.96 18.27
C ILE A 170 -9.36 -4.36 19.21
N VAL A 171 -10.42 -3.83 18.61
CA VAL A 171 -11.65 -3.43 19.28
C VAL A 171 -12.72 -4.40 18.82
N TRP A 172 -13.29 -5.18 19.75
CA TRP A 172 -14.37 -6.11 19.45
C TRP A 172 -15.68 -5.35 19.23
N LEU A 173 -16.42 -5.73 18.19
CA LEU A 173 -17.63 -5.03 17.78
C LEU A 173 -18.88 -5.67 18.36
N GLU A 174 -18.92 -7.00 18.52
CA GLU A 174 -20.08 -7.70 19.08
C GLU A 174 -20.14 -7.54 20.60
N ASP A 175 -19.11 -8.03 21.29
CA ASP A 175 -19.00 -8.01 22.75
C ASP A 175 -17.70 -7.30 23.17
N GLU A 176 -17.74 -6.54 24.26
CA GLU A 176 -16.51 -6.01 24.86
C GLU A 176 -15.72 -7.18 25.48
N LYS A 177 -14.46 -7.32 25.09
CA LYS A 177 -13.56 -8.37 25.58
C LYS A 177 -12.32 -7.75 26.20
N THR A 178 -11.89 -8.33 27.30
CA THR A 178 -10.61 -8.03 27.93
C THR A 178 -9.45 -8.45 27.02
N TYR A 179 -8.24 -7.98 27.32
CA TYR A 179 -7.05 -8.42 26.57
C TYR A 179 -6.77 -9.92 26.75
N HIS A 180 -7.18 -10.52 27.86
CA HIS A 180 -7.01 -11.95 28.07
C HIS A 180 -7.93 -12.77 27.16
N GLU A 181 -9.22 -12.44 27.11
CA GLU A 181 -10.18 -13.08 26.20
C GLU A 181 -9.75 -12.88 24.75
N SER A 182 -9.34 -11.66 24.40
CA SER A 182 -8.78 -11.33 23.09
C SER A 182 -7.55 -12.21 22.75
N PHE A 183 -6.68 -12.49 23.71
CA PHE A 183 -5.50 -13.32 23.52
C PHE A 183 -5.83 -14.79 23.22
N GLU A 184 -6.89 -15.33 23.81
CA GLU A 184 -7.35 -16.69 23.53
C GLU A 184 -8.03 -16.77 22.15
N GLU A 185 -8.79 -15.74 21.75
CA GLU A 185 -9.57 -15.75 20.50
C GLU A 185 -8.80 -15.37 19.23
N VAL A 186 -7.59 -14.81 19.34
CA VAL A 186 -6.79 -14.47 18.15
C VAL A 186 -6.55 -15.67 17.25
N ASN A 187 -6.40 -16.86 17.82
CA ASN A 187 -6.24 -18.08 17.03
C ASN A 187 -7.49 -18.40 16.20
N GLU A 188 -8.68 -18.15 16.74
CA GLU A 188 -9.95 -18.34 16.04
C GLU A 188 -10.12 -17.34 14.91
N LEU A 189 -9.71 -16.07 15.12
CA LEU A 189 -9.68 -15.06 14.04
C LEU A 189 -8.76 -15.48 12.89
N ILE A 190 -7.57 -16.00 13.22
CA ILE A 190 -6.61 -16.50 12.22
C ILE A 190 -7.19 -17.72 11.49
N GLN A 191 -7.84 -18.63 12.21
CA GLN A 191 -8.47 -19.81 11.62
C GLN A 191 -9.61 -19.41 10.67
N SER A 192 -10.54 -18.58 11.13
CA SER A 192 -11.65 -18.03 10.32
C SER A 192 -11.12 -17.35 9.06
N PHE A 193 -10.03 -16.56 9.17
CA PHE A 193 -9.38 -15.97 8.00
C PHE A 193 -8.85 -17.03 7.02
N ASN A 194 -8.14 -18.03 7.54
CA ASN A 194 -7.54 -19.06 6.71
C ASN A 194 -8.60 -19.89 5.97
N GLU A 195 -9.74 -20.15 6.62
CA GLU A 195 -10.88 -20.84 6.04
C GLU A 195 -11.53 -19.99 4.94
N GLU A 196 -11.84 -18.72 5.22
CA GLU A 196 -12.39 -17.76 4.23
C GLU A 196 -11.46 -17.60 3.01
N MET A 197 -10.15 -17.67 3.21
CA MET A 197 -9.14 -17.47 2.18
C MET A 197 -8.64 -18.75 1.52
N LEU A 198 -9.11 -19.94 1.92
CA LEU A 198 -8.58 -21.21 1.46
C LEU A 198 -8.70 -21.38 -0.07
N VAL A 199 -9.87 -21.06 -0.61
CA VAL A 199 -10.13 -21.12 -2.07
C VAL A 199 -9.18 -20.20 -2.82
N TRP A 200 -8.97 -18.98 -2.32
CA TRP A 200 -8.11 -17.97 -2.95
C TRP A 200 -6.62 -18.30 -2.85
N LYS A 201 -6.21 -18.87 -1.71
CA LYS A 201 -4.88 -19.43 -1.52
C LYS A 201 -4.60 -20.54 -2.54
N ASN A 202 -5.55 -21.45 -2.73
CA ASN A 202 -5.43 -22.56 -3.68
C ASN A 202 -5.41 -22.07 -5.14
N ARG A 203 -6.13 -20.98 -5.44
CA ARG A 203 -6.07 -20.28 -6.74
C ARG A 203 -4.78 -19.46 -6.93
N GLY A 204 -3.87 -19.44 -5.95
CA GLY A 204 -2.57 -18.79 -6.06
C GLY A 204 -2.58 -17.27 -5.85
N LEU A 205 -3.67 -16.69 -5.29
CA LEU A 205 -3.81 -15.24 -5.08
C LEU A 205 -2.58 -14.61 -4.41
N PHE A 206 -2.07 -15.26 -3.35
CA PHE A 206 -0.92 -14.73 -2.59
C PHE A 206 0.38 -14.71 -3.39
N ASN A 207 0.58 -15.69 -4.26
CA ASN A 207 1.75 -15.74 -5.13
C ASN A 207 1.64 -14.69 -6.23
N SER A 208 0.46 -14.53 -6.84
CA SER A 208 0.20 -13.54 -7.88
C SER A 208 0.36 -12.12 -7.37
N LEU A 209 -0.25 -11.77 -6.22
CA LEU A 209 -0.05 -10.46 -5.59
C LEU A 209 1.40 -10.26 -5.13
N GLY A 210 2.05 -11.32 -4.62
CA GLY A 210 3.47 -11.29 -4.27
C GLY A 210 4.36 -10.97 -5.48
N LYS A 211 4.04 -11.51 -6.66
CA LYS A 211 4.73 -11.22 -7.93
C LYS A 211 4.54 -9.76 -8.33
N VAL A 212 3.31 -9.24 -8.30
CA VAL A 212 3.00 -7.84 -8.62
C VAL A 212 3.82 -6.89 -7.73
N ILE A 213 3.77 -7.10 -6.41
CA ILE A 213 4.51 -6.27 -5.45
C ILE A 213 6.01 -6.33 -5.75
N LYS A 214 6.56 -7.54 -5.94
CA LYS A 214 7.99 -7.72 -6.24
C LYS A 214 8.39 -7.04 -7.55
N SER A 215 7.60 -7.17 -8.62
CA SER A 215 7.86 -6.52 -9.92
C SER A 215 7.83 -4.98 -9.79
N SER A 216 6.93 -4.43 -8.98
CA SER A 216 6.87 -2.98 -8.71
C SER A 216 8.05 -2.45 -7.89
N GLN A 217 8.76 -3.33 -7.18
CA GLN A 217 9.90 -3.00 -6.32
C GLN A 217 11.26 -3.14 -7.00
N LYS A 218 11.33 -3.77 -8.18
CA LYS A 218 12.57 -3.89 -8.97
C LYS A 218 13.03 -2.52 -9.50
N GLU A 219 14.28 -2.46 -9.94
CA GLU A 219 14.84 -1.32 -10.66
C GLU A 219 15.36 -1.80 -12.03
N PRO A 220 14.76 -1.37 -13.16
CA PRO A 220 13.55 -0.56 -13.25
C PRO A 220 12.29 -1.33 -12.78
N PRO A 221 11.28 -0.62 -12.22
CA PRO A 221 10.05 -1.25 -11.79
C PRO A 221 9.16 -1.60 -13.00
N TYR A 222 8.37 -2.66 -12.86
CA TYR A 222 7.44 -3.12 -13.90
C TYR A 222 6.03 -3.28 -13.31
N PHE A 223 5.02 -2.78 -14.03
CA PHE A 223 3.62 -2.91 -13.66
C PHE A 223 2.99 -4.12 -14.36
N GLU A 224 2.55 -5.10 -13.58
CA GLU A 224 1.90 -6.33 -14.10
C GLU A 224 0.39 -6.07 -14.32
N GLU A 225 0.05 -5.22 -15.27
CA GLU A 225 -1.34 -4.74 -15.46
C GLU A 225 -2.32 -5.87 -15.74
N GLU A 226 -2.02 -6.76 -16.69
CA GLU A 226 -2.89 -7.87 -17.08
C GLU A 226 -3.17 -8.81 -15.89
N LEU A 227 -2.13 -9.13 -15.11
CA LEU A 227 -2.25 -9.98 -13.93
C LEU A 227 -3.15 -9.32 -12.88
N LEU A 228 -2.95 -8.03 -12.60
CA LEU A 228 -3.79 -7.30 -11.64
C LEU A 228 -5.24 -7.15 -12.12
N ALA A 229 -5.46 -6.90 -13.41
CA ALA A 229 -6.80 -6.81 -13.99
C ALA A 229 -7.55 -8.15 -13.87
N SER A 230 -6.87 -9.26 -14.17
CA SER A 230 -7.41 -10.61 -13.97
C SER A 230 -7.76 -10.85 -12.51
N LEU A 231 -6.84 -10.56 -11.57
CA LEU A 231 -7.10 -10.74 -10.15
C LEU A 231 -8.26 -9.88 -9.67
N ALA A 232 -8.35 -8.62 -10.11
CA ALA A 232 -9.42 -7.71 -9.73
C ALA A 232 -10.79 -8.18 -10.22
N ALA A 233 -10.85 -8.80 -11.41
CA ALA A 233 -12.06 -9.44 -11.92
C ALA A 233 -12.43 -10.65 -11.07
N ASP A 234 -11.47 -11.52 -10.76
CA ASP A 234 -11.68 -12.74 -9.97
C ASP A 234 -12.24 -12.45 -8.57
N VAL A 235 -11.75 -11.39 -7.91
CA VAL A 235 -12.16 -11.07 -6.53
C VAL A 235 -13.29 -10.03 -6.44
N SER A 236 -13.92 -9.68 -7.56
CA SER A 236 -14.83 -8.53 -7.66
C SER A 236 -16.07 -8.61 -6.76
N GLU A 237 -16.46 -9.81 -6.34
CA GLU A 237 -17.63 -10.06 -5.49
C GLU A 237 -17.36 -9.87 -3.99
N ILE A 238 -16.10 -10.06 -3.55
CA ILE A 238 -15.73 -9.99 -2.13
C ILE A 238 -15.07 -8.63 -1.86
N HIS A 239 -15.77 -7.72 -1.17
CA HIS A 239 -15.27 -6.35 -0.98
C HIS A 239 -13.89 -6.29 -0.32
N VAL A 240 -13.63 -7.12 0.70
CA VAL A 240 -12.33 -7.16 1.39
C VAL A 240 -11.20 -7.44 0.40
N LEU A 241 -11.37 -8.45 -0.45
CA LEU A 241 -10.36 -8.80 -1.46
C LEU A 241 -10.29 -7.74 -2.56
N LYS A 242 -11.44 -7.31 -3.09
CA LYS A 242 -11.51 -6.27 -4.12
C LYS A 242 -10.80 -4.99 -3.70
N SER A 243 -11.11 -4.49 -2.50
CA SER A 243 -10.49 -3.27 -1.96
C SER A 243 -8.99 -3.45 -1.76
N PHE A 244 -8.54 -4.60 -1.26
CA PHE A 244 -7.12 -4.91 -1.09
C PHE A 244 -6.36 -4.97 -2.43
N VAL A 245 -6.92 -5.65 -3.43
CA VAL A 245 -6.33 -5.76 -4.77
C VAL A 245 -6.28 -4.39 -5.46
N GLN A 246 -7.34 -3.58 -5.32
CA GLN A 246 -7.38 -2.21 -5.84
C GLN A 246 -6.35 -1.30 -5.18
N GLU A 247 -6.17 -1.40 -3.86
CA GLU A 247 -5.14 -0.64 -3.14
C GLU A 247 -3.73 -1.01 -3.63
N ILE A 248 -3.45 -2.32 -3.78
CA ILE A 248 -2.17 -2.79 -4.36
C ILE A 248 -2.00 -2.29 -5.79
N HIS A 249 -3.05 -2.36 -6.61
CA HIS A 249 -3.02 -1.88 -7.99
C HIS A 249 -2.63 -0.40 -8.04
N ASP A 250 -3.28 0.45 -7.26
CA ASP A 250 -3.05 1.90 -7.28
C ASP A 250 -1.67 2.27 -6.76
N ILE A 251 -1.20 1.62 -5.69
CA ILE A 251 0.15 1.83 -5.14
C ILE A 251 1.22 1.40 -6.14
N ALA A 252 1.09 0.19 -6.72
CA ALA A 252 2.07 -0.34 -7.68
C ALA A 252 2.12 0.53 -8.95
N ARG A 253 0.96 0.92 -9.49
CA ARG A 253 0.84 1.80 -10.65
C ARG A 253 1.48 3.16 -10.40
N THR A 254 1.21 3.76 -9.24
CA THR A 254 1.77 5.07 -8.85
C THR A 254 3.29 4.99 -8.73
N ARG A 255 3.82 3.97 -8.05
CA ARG A 255 5.26 3.77 -7.90
C ARG A 255 5.98 3.65 -9.25
N VAL A 256 5.43 2.88 -10.17
CA VAL A 256 6.00 2.72 -11.52
C VAL A 256 5.96 4.05 -12.27
N LYS A 257 4.81 4.76 -12.25
CA LYS A 257 4.68 6.09 -12.87
C LYS A 257 5.70 7.09 -12.33
N ASP A 258 5.85 7.17 -11.00
CA ASP A 258 6.75 8.12 -10.36
C ASP A 258 8.21 7.86 -10.73
N TYR A 259 8.63 6.59 -10.77
CA TYR A 259 9.96 6.21 -11.24
C TYR A 259 10.22 6.68 -12.67
N TYR A 260 9.36 6.28 -13.62
CA TYR A 260 9.56 6.61 -15.04
C TYR A 260 9.43 8.12 -15.30
N LEU A 261 8.60 8.82 -14.54
CA LEU A 261 8.50 10.28 -14.61
C LEU A 261 9.79 10.96 -14.14
N ARG A 262 10.37 10.51 -13.03
CA ARG A 262 11.63 11.04 -12.50
C ARG A 262 12.78 10.78 -13.47
N GLU A 263 13.01 9.52 -13.83
CA GLU A 263 14.06 9.11 -14.77
C GLU A 263 13.88 9.76 -16.16
N GLY A 264 12.63 9.90 -16.61
CA GLY A 264 12.31 10.54 -17.88
C GLY A 264 12.69 12.02 -17.89
N LYS A 265 12.50 12.75 -16.79
CA LYS A 265 12.86 14.17 -16.72
C LYS A 265 14.37 14.42 -16.76
N GLU A 266 15.16 13.47 -16.31
CA GLU A 266 16.63 13.56 -16.32
C GLU A 266 17.23 13.24 -17.70
N LYS A 267 16.50 12.49 -18.53
CA LYS A 267 16.93 12.10 -19.87
C LYS A 267 16.64 13.17 -20.92
N LYS A 268 17.58 13.36 -21.84
CA LYS A 268 17.40 14.24 -23.00
C LYS A 268 16.79 13.47 -24.18
N PHE A 269 15.48 13.63 -24.36
CA PHE A 269 14.77 13.05 -25.51
C PHE A 269 14.75 14.02 -26.70
N ARG A 270 14.99 13.48 -27.90
CA ARG A 270 14.90 14.22 -29.17
C ARG A 270 13.55 14.07 -29.86
N SER A 271 12.79 13.02 -29.51
CA SER A 271 11.48 12.74 -30.08
C SER A 271 10.53 12.05 -29.11
N ILE A 272 9.22 12.15 -29.36
CA ILE A 272 8.19 11.41 -28.62
C ILE A 272 8.42 9.91 -28.71
N GLN A 273 8.85 9.40 -29.87
CA GLN A 273 9.09 7.97 -30.05
C GLN A 273 10.17 7.45 -29.11
N GLN A 274 11.21 8.25 -28.83
CA GLN A 274 12.22 7.87 -27.83
C GLN A 274 11.63 7.79 -26.42
N ILE A 275 10.70 8.68 -26.07
CA ILE A 275 9.99 8.63 -24.78
C ILE A 275 9.10 7.39 -24.71
N LYS A 276 8.33 7.09 -25.77
CA LYS A 276 7.49 5.88 -25.83
C LYS A 276 8.31 4.60 -25.74
N ASN A 277 9.45 4.52 -26.44
CA ASN A 277 10.37 3.39 -26.37
C ASN A 277 11.00 3.25 -24.97
N PHE A 278 11.23 4.35 -24.26
CA PHE A 278 11.68 4.30 -22.86
C PHE A 278 10.59 3.74 -21.94
N LEU A 279 9.34 4.17 -22.14
CA LEU A 279 8.19 3.76 -21.33
C LEU A 279 7.64 2.36 -21.68
N SER A 280 7.98 1.77 -22.83
CA SER A 280 7.48 0.44 -23.22
C SER A 280 7.89 -0.67 -22.24
N SER A 281 8.99 -0.46 -21.52
CA SER A 281 9.47 -1.37 -20.46
C SER A 281 8.73 -1.23 -19.12
N SER A 282 7.77 -0.31 -18.99
CA SER A 282 7.07 -0.05 -17.73
C SER A 282 5.92 -1.01 -17.43
N GLY A 283 5.36 -1.69 -18.44
CA GLY A 283 4.15 -2.52 -18.29
C GLY A 283 2.86 -1.73 -18.04
N LEU A 284 2.88 -0.41 -18.15
CA LEU A 284 1.72 0.46 -17.98
C LEU A 284 0.80 0.43 -19.22
N SER A 285 -0.49 0.70 -18.99
CA SER A 285 -1.49 0.91 -20.04
C SER A 285 -1.07 1.98 -21.04
N THR A 286 -1.61 1.88 -22.25
CA THR A 286 -1.45 2.89 -23.31
C THR A 286 -1.83 4.29 -22.83
N PHE A 287 -2.93 4.41 -22.08
CA PHE A 287 -3.39 5.66 -21.49
C PHE A 287 -2.36 6.26 -20.53
N ASP A 288 -1.76 5.44 -19.66
CA ASP A 288 -0.75 5.90 -18.71
C ASP A 288 0.56 6.28 -19.37
N VAL A 289 0.96 5.51 -20.37
CA VAL A 289 2.13 5.82 -21.19
C VAL A 289 1.93 7.16 -21.87
N ASP A 290 0.77 7.41 -22.49
CA ASP A 290 0.48 8.70 -23.11
C ASP A 290 0.46 9.85 -22.08
N ASP A 291 -0.14 9.67 -20.90
CA ASP A 291 -0.08 10.70 -19.85
C ASP A 291 1.35 11.01 -19.37
N LEU A 292 2.19 9.98 -19.23
CA LEU A 292 3.60 10.14 -18.89
C LEU A 292 4.39 10.81 -20.02
N VAL A 293 4.11 10.50 -21.29
CA VAL A 293 4.72 11.17 -22.44
C VAL A 293 4.51 12.67 -22.33
N PHE A 294 3.27 13.11 -22.06
CA PHE A 294 3.00 14.54 -21.85
C PHE A 294 3.80 15.10 -20.68
N LYS A 295 3.76 14.46 -19.51
CA LYS A 295 4.45 14.95 -18.31
C LYS A 295 5.98 15.02 -18.46
N ILE A 296 6.57 14.11 -19.24
CA ILE A 296 8.01 14.08 -19.53
C ILE A 296 8.37 15.10 -20.62
N ALA A 297 7.56 15.22 -21.67
CA ALA A 297 7.89 16.07 -22.81
C ALA A 297 7.62 17.56 -22.55
N LEU A 298 6.59 17.90 -21.77
CA LEU A 298 6.18 19.29 -21.54
C LEU A 298 7.27 20.21 -20.97
N PRO A 299 8.10 19.77 -19.99
CA PRO A 299 9.21 20.58 -19.48
C PRO A 299 10.42 20.66 -20.43
N THR A 300 10.42 19.91 -21.53
CA THR A 300 11.56 19.81 -22.46
C THR A 300 11.34 20.67 -23.70
N SER A 301 12.30 20.65 -24.64
CA SER A 301 12.17 21.34 -25.92
C SER A 301 11.01 20.85 -26.79
N LEU A 302 10.40 19.71 -26.46
CA LEU A 302 9.26 19.12 -27.18
C LEU A 302 7.90 19.70 -26.74
N GLY A 303 7.85 20.39 -25.60
CA GLY A 303 6.63 20.92 -24.99
C GLY A 303 6.36 22.38 -25.31
N ILE A 304 5.09 22.72 -25.52
CA ILE A 304 4.60 24.10 -25.59
C ILE A 304 3.36 24.22 -24.72
N ILE A 305 3.28 25.29 -23.91
CA ILE A 305 2.16 25.55 -23.01
C ILE A 305 1.71 27.00 -23.16
N PHE A 306 0.42 27.24 -23.31
CA PHE A 306 -0.17 28.58 -23.27
C PHE A 306 -1.56 28.57 -22.63
N THR A 307 -2.03 29.76 -22.26
CA THR A 307 -3.36 29.99 -21.69
C THR A 307 -4.44 29.87 -22.75
N LYS A 308 -5.56 29.23 -22.42
CA LYS A 308 -6.71 29.11 -23.30
C LYS A 308 -7.41 30.48 -23.41
N SER A 309 -7.38 31.07 -24.60
CA SER A 309 -8.19 32.22 -25.01
C SER A 309 -8.69 31.96 -26.45
N SER A 310 -9.79 32.58 -26.85
CA SER A 310 -10.31 32.45 -28.22
C SER A 310 -9.26 32.85 -29.27
N ASP A 311 -8.51 33.92 -29.01
CA ASP A 311 -7.40 34.37 -29.86
C ASP A 311 -6.29 33.33 -29.95
N ASN A 312 -5.84 32.77 -28.82
CA ASN A 312 -4.79 31.75 -28.80
C ASN A 312 -5.22 30.45 -29.47
N VAL A 313 -6.50 30.07 -29.36
CA VAL A 313 -7.05 28.89 -30.03
C VAL A 313 -7.07 29.09 -31.55
N ASN A 314 -7.44 30.28 -32.03
CA ASN A 314 -7.42 30.58 -33.46
C ASN A 314 -5.99 30.58 -34.02
N LYS A 315 -5.05 31.25 -33.32
CA LYS A 315 -3.62 31.22 -33.66
C LYS A 315 -3.06 29.81 -33.69
N LEU A 316 -3.45 28.98 -32.72
CA LEU A 316 -3.07 27.58 -32.67
C LEU A 316 -3.57 26.80 -33.89
N ILE A 317 -4.84 26.97 -34.26
CA ILE A 317 -5.42 26.30 -35.42
C ILE A 317 -4.67 26.71 -36.71
N ASP A 318 -4.36 28.00 -36.86
CA ASP A 318 -3.59 28.50 -38.00
C ASP A 318 -2.18 27.92 -38.05
N ALA A 319 -1.45 27.98 -36.93
CA ALA A 319 -0.10 27.42 -36.83
C ALA A 319 -0.07 25.91 -37.11
N ILE A 320 -1.08 25.16 -36.63
CA ILE A 320 -1.21 23.73 -36.91
C ILE A 320 -1.47 23.48 -38.41
N ALA A 321 -2.36 24.24 -39.04
CA ALA A 321 -2.71 24.08 -40.44
C ALA A 321 -1.51 24.37 -41.35
N ASP A 322 -0.76 25.43 -41.06
CA ASP A 322 0.44 25.81 -41.80
C ASP A 322 1.56 24.78 -41.62
N LEU A 323 1.78 24.30 -40.39
CA LEU A 323 2.74 23.23 -40.10
C LEU A 323 2.44 21.96 -40.91
N HIS A 324 1.19 21.51 -40.96
CA HIS A 324 0.82 20.30 -41.70
C HIS A 324 0.93 20.51 -43.22
N ARG A 325 0.58 21.70 -43.72
CA ARG A 325 0.75 22.06 -45.14
C ARG A 325 2.22 22.05 -45.54
N HIS A 326 3.09 22.67 -44.74
CA HIS A 326 4.53 22.72 -45.00
C HIS A 326 5.16 21.32 -45.02
N ARG A 327 4.73 20.45 -44.09
CA ARG A 327 5.19 19.05 -44.01
C ARG A 327 4.46 18.09 -44.97
N LYS A 328 3.57 18.59 -45.84
CA LYS A 328 2.76 17.80 -46.78
C LYS A 328 1.99 16.65 -46.10
N LYS A 329 1.50 16.89 -44.90
CA LYS A 329 0.68 15.96 -44.11
C LYS A 329 -0.79 16.33 -44.20
N THR A 330 -1.65 15.34 -44.29
CA THR A 330 -3.10 15.55 -44.28
C THR A 330 -3.55 15.99 -42.89
N ILE A 331 -4.44 16.98 -42.85
CA ILE A 331 -5.07 17.46 -41.62
C ILE A 331 -6.53 17.80 -41.90
N ASP A 332 -7.36 17.74 -40.86
CA ASP A 332 -8.72 18.24 -40.91
C ASP A 332 -8.79 19.69 -41.41
N PRO A 333 -9.82 20.06 -42.19
CA PRO A 333 -10.05 21.43 -42.58
C PRO A 333 -10.16 22.36 -41.36
N LYS A 334 -9.71 23.61 -41.52
CA LYS A 334 -9.72 24.63 -40.44
C LYS A 334 -11.07 24.71 -39.71
N LEU A 335 -12.18 24.68 -40.46
CA LEU A 335 -13.54 24.71 -39.91
C LEU A 335 -13.83 23.52 -38.97
N ALA A 336 -13.33 22.33 -39.30
CA ALA A 336 -13.50 21.14 -38.48
C ALA A 336 -12.64 21.20 -37.22
N LEU A 337 -11.42 21.72 -37.30
CA LEU A 337 -10.56 21.97 -36.13
C LEU A 337 -11.19 22.99 -35.18
N SER A 338 -11.74 24.09 -35.70
CA SER A 338 -12.46 25.09 -34.91
C SER A 338 -13.62 24.47 -34.12
N ARG A 339 -14.48 23.69 -34.79
CA ARG A 339 -15.59 22.99 -34.11
C ARG A 339 -15.11 22.02 -33.02
N ARG A 340 -14.03 21.27 -33.27
CA ARG A 340 -13.45 20.38 -32.25
C ARG A 340 -12.95 21.15 -31.04
N PHE A 341 -12.24 22.27 -31.26
CA PHE A 341 -11.65 23.06 -30.18
C PHE A 341 -12.65 23.93 -29.42
N GLU A 342 -13.83 24.18 -30.00
CA GLU A 342 -14.98 24.76 -29.28
C GLU A 342 -15.51 23.81 -28.20
N GLU A 343 -15.62 22.51 -28.50
CA GLU A 343 -16.09 21.50 -27.55
C GLU A 343 -15.02 21.10 -26.53
N LYS A 344 -13.84 20.67 -27.02
CA LYS A 344 -12.71 20.25 -26.18
C LYS A 344 -11.41 20.30 -26.97
N VAL A 345 -10.38 20.97 -26.47
CA VAL A 345 -9.09 21.09 -27.18
C VAL A 345 -8.30 19.78 -27.05
N ILE A 346 -8.68 18.77 -27.84
CA ILE A 346 -7.97 17.51 -28.00
C ILE A 346 -7.70 17.30 -29.49
N PHE A 347 -6.43 17.08 -29.85
CA PHE A 347 -6.03 16.79 -31.22
C PHE A 347 -4.78 15.91 -31.23
N GLU A 348 -4.75 14.93 -32.12
CA GLU A 348 -3.59 14.05 -32.30
C GLU A 348 -3.33 13.89 -33.79
N SER A 349 -2.07 14.06 -34.18
CA SER A 349 -1.57 13.77 -35.53
C SER A 349 -0.17 13.14 -35.46
N ASP A 350 0.36 12.74 -36.62
CA ASP A 350 1.75 12.28 -36.75
C ASP A 350 2.78 13.29 -36.21
N LEU A 351 2.44 14.59 -36.19
CA LEU A 351 3.36 15.67 -35.87
C LEU A 351 3.27 16.14 -34.42
N LEU A 352 2.10 16.07 -33.79
CA LEU A 352 1.88 16.61 -32.46
C LEU A 352 0.66 16.02 -31.76
N LYS A 353 0.66 16.10 -30.43
CA LYS A 353 -0.49 15.82 -29.57
C LYS A 353 -0.85 17.06 -28.77
N ILE A 354 -2.14 17.35 -28.67
CA ILE A 354 -2.71 18.51 -27.97
C ILE A 354 -3.75 18.01 -26.99
N ARG A 355 -3.70 18.52 -25.76
CA ARG A 355 -4.76 18.33 -24.77
C ARG A 355 -5.02 19.60 -23.98
N GLU A 356 -6.27 19.74 -23.55
CA GLU A 356 -6.69 20.79 -22.63
C GLU A 356 -6.49 20.36 -21.18
N ASN A 357 -5.86 21.22 -20.38
CA ASN A 357 -5.85 21.11 -18.92
C ASN A 357 -6.95 22.01 -18.34
N GLU A 358 -8.15 21.46 -18.19
CA GLU A 358 -9.35 22.17 -17.75
C GLU A 358 -9.14 22.92 -16.42
N ARG A 359 -8.43 22.30 -15.46
CA ARG A 359 -8.17 22.88 -14.14
C ARG A 359 -7.32 24.15 -14.20
N LYS A 360 -6.40 24.23 -15.17
CA LYS A 360 -5.46 25.34 -15.29
C LYS A 360 -5.83 26.31 -16.42
N ARG A 361 -6.88 26.00 -17.20
CA ARG A 361 -7.22 26.69 -18.47
C ARG A 361 -5.98 26.83 -19.37
N LYS A 362 -5.21 25.75 -19.51
CA LYS A 362 -3.99 25.70 -20.33
C LYS A 362 -4.14 24.70 -21.46
N ILE A 363 -3.54 25.01 -22.60
CA ILE A 363 -3.38 24.09 -23.72
C ILE A 363 -1.95 23.53 -23.65
N GLU A 364 -1.85 22.21 -23.60
CA GLU A 364 -0.60 21.47 -23.52
C GLU A 364 -0.35 20.81 -24.88
N ILE A 365 0.76 21.17 -25.53
CA ILE A 365 1.17 20.62 -26.83
C ILE A 365 2.48 19.87 -26.66
N VAL A 366 2.53 18.68 -27.24
CA VAL A 366 3.74 17.87 -27.33
C VAL A 366 4.01 17.57 -28.80
N CYS A 367 5.16 18.00 -29.28
CA CYS A 367 5.57 17.84 -30.68
C CYS A 367 6.40 16.57 -30.87
N ALA A 368 6.25 15.91 -32.03
CA ALA A 368 6.91 14.64 -32.33
C ALA A 368 8.43 14.72 -32.25
N ASN A 369 9.02 15.86 -32.60
CA ASN A 369 10.44 16.15 -32.45
C ASN A 369 10.69 17.64 -32.16
N LYS A 370 11.96 17.98 -31.90
CA LYS A 370 12.38 19.33 -31.55
C LYS A 370 12.17 20.35 -32.68
N GLU A 371 12.41 19.97 -33.93
CA GLU A 371 12.23 20.85 -35.10
C GLU A 371 10.77 21.29 -35.24
N ILE A 372 9.84 20.35 -35.10
CA ILE A 372 8.39 20.64 -35.13
C ILE A 372 8.01 21.59 -33.99
N ALA A 373 8.60 21.41 -32.80
CA ALA A 373 8.34 22.30 -31.67
C ALA A 373 8.87 23.72 -31.91
N GLU A 374 10.01 23.88 -32.58
CA GLU A 374 10.57 25.20 -32.93
C GLU A 374 9.72 25.88 -34.01
N GLU A 375 9.37 25.15 -35.08
CA GLU A 375 8.50 25.63 -36.17
C GLU A 375 7.12 26.07 -35.65
N LEU A 376 6.52 25.28 -34.75
CA LEU A 376 5.24 25.63 -34.14
C LEU A 376 5.35 26.84 -33.19
N ARG A 377 6.47 26.99 -32.46
CA ARG A 377 6.70 28.18 -31.62
C ARG A 377 6.85 29.45 -32.47
N GLU A 378 7.45 29.34 -33.65
CA GLU A 378 7.56 30.46 -34.58
C GLU A 378 6.19 30.83 -35.16
N GLY A 379 5.38 29.85 -35.56
CA GLY A 379 4.01 30.11 -36.05
C GLY A 379 3.04 30.64 -34.98
N LEU A 380 3.35 30.44 -33.69
CA LEU A 380 2.55 30.95 -32.57
C LEU A 380 2.96 32.36 -32.11
N LYS A 381 4.13 32.86 -32.52
CA LYS A 381 4.58 34.24 -32.27
C LYS A 381 3.93 35.19 -33.27
#